data_AF-A0A2S6HL52-F1
#
_entry.id   AF-A0A2S6HL52-F1
#
_cell.length_a   1.000
_cell.length_b   1.000
_cell.length_c   1.000
_cell.angle_alpha   90.00
_cell.angle_beta   90.00
_cell.angle_gamma   90.00
#
_symmetry.space_group_name_H-M   'P 1'
#
loop_
_entity.id
_entity.type
_entity.pdbx_description
1 polymer ?
#
loop_
_entity_poly.entity_id
_entity_poly.type
_entity_poly.pdbx_seq_one_letter_code
_entity_poly.pdbx_strand_id
1 'polypeptide(L)'
;MIYTIIKVIATSLLIVAISELSKRSSLLGALFASMPLISVLAILWLYIDTKDVAKVSDLATGIFWLVIPSLAFFVSLPILLKKGLNFYLSLGLSMSVTAGCYFFMTQILMRYGIKL
;
A
#
# COMPACT_ATOMS: atom_id res chain seq x y z
N MET A 1 10.13 9.33 22.72
CA MET A 1 9.15 10.33 22.24
C MET A 1 9.69 11.18 21.09
N ILE A 2 10.83 11.87 21.24
CA ILE A 2 11.49 12.63 20.15
C ILE A 2 11.69 11.79 18.88
N TYR A 3 12.16 10.56 19.03
CA TYR A 3 12.34 9.63 17.91
C TYR A 3 11.05 9.37 17.12
N THR A 4 9.93 9.14 17.81
CA THR A 4 8.61 8.95 17.19
C THR A 4 8.11 10.22 16.51
N ILE A 5 8.34 11.39 17.13
CA ILE A 5 7.98 12.69 16.53
C ILE A 5 8.73 12.89 15.20
N ILE A 6 10.01 12.54 15.14
CA ILE A 6 10.80 12.59 13.90
C ILE A 6 10.21 11.64 12.83
N LYS A 7 9.86 10.40 13.20
CA LYS A 7 9.20 9.46 12.26
C LYS A 7 7.91 10.05 11.69
N VAL A 8 7.08 10.66 12.55
CA VAL A 8 5.80 11.27 12.13
C VAL A 8 6.04 12.43 11.18
N ILE A 9 6.93 13.38 11.52
CA ILE A 9 7.24 14.55 10.68
C ILE A 9 7.81 14.11 9.33
N ALA A 10 8.78 13.19 9.32
CA ALA A 10 9.37 12.72 8.07
C ALA A 10 8.34 12.03 7.17
N THR A 11 7.47 11.20 7.74
CA THR A 11 6.45 10.46 6.99
C THR A 11 5.35 11.39 6.47
N SER A 12 4.88 12.34 7.29
CA SER A 12 3.83 13.27 6.88
C SER A 12 4.32 14.24 5.81
N LEU A 13 5.54 14.77 5.93
CA LEU A 13 6.15 15.62 4.90
C LEU A 13 6.29 14.88 3.56
N LEU A 14 6.71 13.61 3.58
CA LEU A 14 6.81 12.80 2.38
C LEU A 14 5.44 12.59 1.72
N ILE A 15 4.41 12.24 2.49
CA ILE A 15 3.04 12.04 1.97
C ILE A 15 2.50 13.34 1.37
N VAL A 16 2.67 14.48 2.06
CA VAL A 16 2.22 15.79 1.58
C VAL A 16 2.96 16.17 0.29
N ALA A 17 4.29 16.01 0.25
CA ALA A 17 5.08 16.30 -0.95
C ALA A 17 4.61 15.49 -2.16
N ILE A 18 4.37 14.19 -1.98
CA ILE A 18 3.84 13.31 -3.05
C ILE A 18 2.46 13.77 -3.50
N SER A 19 1.56 14.11 -2.57
CA SER A 19 0.22 14.59 -2.89
C SER A 19 0.26 15.87 -3.73
N GLU A 20 1.11 16.83 -3.35
CA GLU A 20 1.27 18.09 -4.11
C GLU A 20 1.91 17.87 -5.49
N LEU A 21 2.89 16.97 -5.59
CA LEU A 21 3.51 16.62 -6.88
C LEU A 21 2.51 15.92 -7.82
N SER A 22 1.64 15.08 -7.26
CA SER A 22 0.62 14.34 -8.01
C SER A 22 -0.45 15.26 -8.60
N LYS A 23 -0.75 16.40 -7.97
CA LYS A 23 -1.67 17.42 -8.51
C LYS A 23 -1.11 18.11 -9.75
N ARG A 24 0.22 18.24 -9.85
CA ARG A 24 0.89 18.95 -10.96
C ARG A 24 1.06 18.07 -12.20
N SER A 25 1.18 16.76 -12.04
CA SER A 25 1.33 15.81 -13.14
C SER A 25 0.72 14.46 -12.80
N SER A 26 -0.19 14.00 -13.66
CA SER A 26 -0.80 12.66 -13.55
C SER A 26 0.24 11.55 -13.71
N LEU A 27 1.28 11.74 -14.53
CA LEU A 27 2.38 10.80 -14.69
C LEU A 27 3.20 10.69 -13.40
N LEU A 28 3.57 11.82 -12.78
CA LEU A 28 4.28 11.82 -11.50
C LEU A 28 3.40 11.19 -10.41
N GLY A 29 2.10 11.49 -10.40
CA GLY A 29 1.16 10.87 -9.47
C GLY A 29 1.10 9.35 -9.62
N ALA A 30 1.01 8.84 -10.84
CA ALA A 30 1.04 7.40 -11.10
C ALA A 30 2.38 6.76 -10.69
N LEU A 31 3.51 7.41 -10.98
CA LEU A 31 4.83 6.93 -10.57
C LEU A 31 4.93 6.84 -9.05
N PHE A 32 4.67 7.92 -8.33
CA PHE A 32 4.77 7.92 -6.86
C PHE A 32 3.77 6.98 -6.20
N ALA A 33 2.55 6.86 -6.73
CA ALA A 33 1.56 5.93 -6.22
C ALA A 33 1.95 4.45 -6.46
N SER A 34 2.67 4.16 -7.55
CA SER A 34 3.18 2.81 -7.84
C SER A 34 4.43 2.44 -7.04
N MET A 35 5.21 3.43 -6.59
CA MET A 35 6.41 3.18 -5.80
C MET A 35 6.03 2.71 -4.39
N PRO A 36 6.68 1.64 -3.86
CA PRO A 36 6.41 1.13 -2.52
C PRO A 36 7.07 1.99 -1.43
N LEU A 37 6.91 3.33 -1.48
CA LEU A 37 7.61 4.27 -0.60
C LEU A 37 7.29 4.03 0.87
N ILE A 38 6.00 3.80 1.18
CA ILE A 38 5.55 3.48 2.54
C ILE A 38 6.20 2.18 3.02
N SER A 39 6.24 1.16 2.17
CA SER A 39 6.88 -0.13 2.47
C SER A 39 8.38 0.01 2.70
N VAL A 40 9.09 0.79 1.88
CA VAL A 40 10.52 1.06 2.05
C VAL A 40 10.79 1.76 3.38
N LEU A 41 10.00 2.77 3.73
CA LEU A 41 10.11 3.44 5.03
C LEU A 41 9.86 2.47 6.19
N ALA A 42 8.82 1.65 6.10
CA ALA A 42 8.50 0.65 7.13
C ALA A 42 9.64 -0.35 7.32
N ILE A 43 10.22 -0.86 6.23
CA ILE A 43 11.37 -1.77 6.25
C ILE A 43 12.61 -1.10 6.85
N LEU A 44 12.91 0.13 6.46
CA LEU A 44 14.04 0.89 7.00
C LEU A 44 13.90 1.09 8.50
N TRP A 45 12.72 1.51 8.97
CA TRP A 45 12.48 1.68 10.39
C TRP A 45 12.56 0.35 11.16
N LEU A 46 12.00 -0.73 10.62
CA LEU A 46 12.09 -2.06 11.22
C LEU A 46 13.55 -2.49 11.37
N TYR A 47 14.38 -2.30 10.33
CA TYR A 47 15.80 -2.62 10.40
C TYR A 47 16.56 -1.73 11.38
N ILE A 48 16.27 -0.43 11.41
CA ILE A 48 16.90 0.51 12.36
C ILE A 48 16.59 0.09 13.79
N ASP A 49 15.33 -0.27 14.07
CA ASP A 49 14.84 -0.61 15.41
C ASP A 49 15.30 -2.00 15.88
N THR A 50 15.38 -2.98 14.97
CA THR A 50 15.62 -4.39 15.34
C THR A 50 17.00 -4.92 14.95
N LYS A 51 17.64 -4.33 13.93
CA LYS A 51 18.84 -4.87 13.26
C LYS A 51 18.69 -6.32 12.76
N ASP A 52 17.46 -6.78 12.60
CA ASP A 52 17.12 -8.15 12.26
C ASP A 52 16.75 -8.27 10.78
N VAL A 53 17.63 -8.90 10.01
CA VAL A 53 17.44 -9.10 8.57
C VAL A 53 16.35 -10.13 8.27
N ALA A 54 16.11 -11.10 9.17
CA ALA A 54 15.05 -12.09 8.98
C ALA A 54 13.68 -11.40 9.05
N LYS A 55 13.46 -10.53 10.04
CA LYS A 55 12.23 -9.73 10.14
C LYS A 55 12.01 -8.81 8.94
N VAL A 56 13.08 -8.24 8.40
CA VAL A 56 13.02 -7.43 7.16
C VAL A 56 12.59 -8.29 5.97
N SER A 57 13.17 -9.48 5.84
CA SER A 57 12.84 -10.45 4.79
C SER A 57 11.38 -10.91 4.88
N ASP A 58 10.91 -11.22 6.09
CA ASP A 58 9.52 -11.64 6.34
C ASP A 58 8.54 -10.52 5.98
N LEU A 59 8.83 -9.28 6.43
CA LEU A 59 8.00 -8.11 6.08
C LEU A 59 7.99 -7.87 4.56
N ALA A 60 9.15 -7.93 3.90
CA ALA A 60 9.23 -7.73 2.46
C ALA A 60 8.45 -8.81 1.68
N THR A 61 8.57 -10.07 2.10
CA THR A 61 7.83 -11.20 1.51
C THR A 61 6.32 -11.05 1.74
N GLY A 62 5.93 -10.62 2.94
CA GLY A 62 4.53 -10.38 3.25
C GLY A 62 3.92 -9.25 2.40
N ILE A 63 4.64 -8.13 2.27
CA ILE A 63 4.24 -7.02 1.41
C ILE A 63 4.11 -7.48 -0.05
N PHE A 64 5.06 -8.26 -0.56
CA PHE A 64 5.00 -8.78 -1.93
C PHE A 64 3.67 -9.53 -2.21
N TRP A 65 3.30 -10.46 -1.33
CA TRP A 65 2.05 -11.22 -1.49
C TRP A 65 0.81 -10.36 -1.37
N LEU A 66 0.82 -9.38 -0.46
CA LEU A 66 -0.33 -8.49 -0.21
C LEU A 66 -0.46 -7.35 -1.22
N VAL A 67 0.57 -7.07 -2.04
CA VAL A 67 0.44 -6.13 -3.16
C VAL A 67 -0.44 -6.71 -4.27
N ILE A 68 -0.39 -8.02 -4.53
CA ILE A 68 -1.22 -8.66 -5.56
C ILE A 68 -2.73 -8.39 -5.38
N PRO A 69 -3.34 -8.64 -4.21
CA PRO A 69 -4.76 -8.33 -4.02
C PRO A 69 -5.05 -6.83 -4.02
N SER A 70 -4.08 -5.96 -3.69
CA SER A 70 -4.27 -4.50 -3.74
C SER A 70 -4.43 -3.96 -5.16
N LEU A 71 -3.87 -4.64 -6.16
CA LEU A 71 -4.05 -4.32 -7.59
C LEU A 71 -5.52 -4.35 -8.03
N ALA A 72 -6.38 -5.12 -7.34
CA ALA A 72 -7.80 -5.17 -7.61
C ALA A 72 -8.45 -3.77 -7.54
N PHE A 73 -8.00 -2.92 -6.60
CA PHE A 73 -8.47 -1.55 -6.46
C PHE A 73 -8.20 -0.71 -7.70
N PHE A 74 -6.99 -0.80 -8.25
CA PHE A 74 -6.56 -0.04 -9.42
C PHE A 74 -7.26 -0.48 -10.71
N VAL A 75 -7.90 -1.66 -10.72
CA VAL A 75 -8.74 -2.14 -11.82
C VAL A 75 -10.21 -1.75 -11.58
N SER A 76 -10.73 -2.01 -10.38
CA SER A 76 -12.16 -1.80 -10.08
C SER A 76 -12.55 -0.32 -10.10
N LEU A 77 -11.72 0.56 -9.54
CA LEU A 77 -12.06 1.98 -9.40
C LEU A 77 -12.22 2.67 -10.77
N PRO A 78 -11.27 2.57 -11.72
CA PRO A 78 -11.46 3.16 -13.04
C PRO A 78 -12.66 2.59 -13.81
N ILE A 79 -12.96 1.29 -13.66
CA ILE A 79 -14.11 0.66 -14.32
C ILE A 79 -15.43 1.24 -13.78
N LEU A 80 -15.56 1.35 -12.46
CA LEU A 80 -16.78 1.89 -11.83
C LEU A 80 -16.97 3.38 -12.15
N LEU A 81 -15.89 4.16 -12.13
CA LEU A 81 -15.93 5.58 -12.53
C LEU A 81 -16.31 5.75 -14.01
N LYS A 82 -15.77 4.93 -14.91
CA LYS A 82 -16.14 4.95 -16.35
C LYS A 82 -17.59 4.55 -16.61
N LYS A 83 -18.20 3.77 -15.71
CA LYS A 83 -19.64 3.43 -15.75
C LYS A 83 -20.55 4.57 -15.25
N GLY A 84 -19.99 5.71 -14.85
CA GLY A 84 -20.76 6.88 -14.40
C GLY A 84 -21.26 6.80 -12.96
N LEU A 85 -20.77 5.85 -12.16
CA LEU A 85 -21.10 5.77 -10.74
C LEU A 85 -20.48 6.94 -9.97
N ASN A 86 -21.14 7.36 -8.89
CA ASN A 86 -20.61 8.40 -8.00
C ASN A 86 -19.22 7.99 -7.45
N PHE A 87 -18.34 8.97 -7.28
CA PHE A 87 -16.97 8.74 -6.78
C PHE A 87 -16.94 7.98 -5.45
N TYR A 88 -17.70 8.41 -4.44
CA TYR A 88 -17.69 7.79 -3.12
C TYR A 88 -18.25 6.36 -3.13
N LEU A 89 -19.27 6.13 -3.97
CA LEU A 89 -19.83 4.79 -4.17
C LEU A 89 -18.82 3.88 -4.89
N SER A 90 -18.17 4.38 -5.94
CA SER A 90 -17.13 3.66 -6.68
C SER A 90 -15.93 3.31 -5.81
N LEU A 91 -15.54 4.23 -4.92
CA LEU A 91 -14.50 4.03 -3.91
C LEU A 91 -14.89 2.92 -2.94
N GLY A 92 -16.07 3.00 -2.33
CA GLY A 92 -16.55 2.01 -1.37
C GLY A 92 -16.66 0.59 -1.96
N LEU A 93 -17.18 0.48 -3.18
CA LEU A 93 -17.24 -0.80 -3.90
C LEU A 93 -15.84 -1.34 -4.22
N SER A 94 -14.92 -0.49 -4.68
CA SER A 94 -13.55 -0.89 -5.00
C SER A 94 -12.78 -1.37 -3.76
N MET A 95 -12.96 -0.69 -2.63
CA MET A 95 -12.41 -1.13 -1.34
C MET A 95 -13.00 -2.48 -0.92
N SER A 96 -14.30 -2.69 -1.12
CA SER A 96 -14.97 -3.96 -0.79
C SER A 96 -14.47 -5.12 -1.65
N VAL A 97 -14.30 -4.90 -2.97
CA VAL A 97 -13.68 -5.87 -3.89
C VAL A 97 -12.26 -6.21 -3.44
N THR A 98 -11.47 -5.19 -3.12
CA THR A 98 -10.10 -5.35 -2.64
C THR A 98 -10.05 -6.17 -1.36
N ALA A 99 -10.88 -5.85 -0.36
CA ALA A 99 -10.98 -6.61 0.88
C ALA A 99 -11.33 -8.09 0.64
N GLY A 100 -12.25 -8.36 -0.29
CA GLY A 100 -12.55 -9.72 -0.74
C GLY A 100 -11.33 -10.43 -1.33
N CYS A 101 -10.58 -9.76 -2.23
CA CYS A 101 -9.34 -10.31 -2.79
C CYS A 101 -8.28 -10.59 -1.72
N TYR A 102 -8.11 -9.71 -0.73
CA TYR A 102 -7.22 -9.94 0.40
C TYR A 102 -7.61 -11.19 1.19
N PHE A 103 -8.90 -11.35 1.50
CA PHE A 103 -9.41 -12.53 2.19
C PHE A 103 -9.14 -13.81 1.38
N PHE A 104 -9.45 -13.83 0.08
CA PHE A 104 -9.17 -15.01 -0.75
C PHE A 104 -7.67 -15.31 -0.82
N MET A 105 -6.83 -14.29 -0.99
CA MET A 105 -5.38 -14.46 -1.09
C MET A 105 -4.78 -15.05 0.19
N THR A 106 -5.17 -14.53 1.37
CA THR A 106 -4.66 -15.04 2.65
C THR A 106 -5.10 -16.48 2.89
N GLN A 107 -6.34 -16.82 2.56
CA GLN A 107 -6.83 -18.21 2.65
C GLN A 107 -6.06 -19.15 1.71
N ILE A 108 -5.72 -18.71 0.50
CA ILE A 108 -4.92 -19.49 -0.45
C ILE A 108 -3.50 -19.70 0.09
N LEU A 109 -2.84 -18.63 0.53
CA LEU A 109 -1.47 -18.70 1.06
C LEU A 109 -1.35 -19.62 2.27
N MET A 110 -2.32 -19.55 3.19
CA MET A 110 -2.38 -20.47 4.33
C MET A 110 -2.52 -21.93 3.91
N ARG A 111 -3.29 -22.24 2.85
CA ARG A 111 -3.41 -23.62 2.32
C ARG A 111 -2.11 -24.15 1.74
N TYR A 112 -1.27 -23.27 1.18
CA TYR A 112 0.06 -23.62 0.69
C TYR A 112 1.16 -23.53 1.76
N GLY A 113 0.80 -23.33 3.03
CA GLY A 113 1.74 -23.28 4.15
C GLY A 113 2.54 -21.99 4.28
N ILE A 114 2.22 -20.96 3.49
CA ILE A 114 2.82 -19.62 3.63
C ILE A 114 2.10 -18.89 4.75
N LYS A 115 2.78 -18.74 5.90
CA LYS A 115 2.29 -17.94 7.02
C LYS A 115 2.73 -16.50 6.83
N LEU A 116 1.75 -15.63 6.56
CA LEU A 116 1.85 -14.17 6.56
C LEU A 116 1.77 -13.61 7.98
#